data_AF-A0A661CSR2-F1
#
_entry.id   AF-A0A661CSR2-F1
#
_cell.length_a   1.000
_cell.length_b   1.000
_cell.length_c   1.000
_cell.angle_alpha   90.00
_cell.angle_beta   90.00
_cell.angle_gamma   90.00
#
_symmetry.space_group_name_H-M   'P 1'
#
loop_
_entity.id
_entity.type
_entity.pdbx_description
1 polymer ?
#
loop_
_entity_poly.entity_id
_entity_poly.type
_entity_poly.pdbx_seq_one_letter_code
_entity_poly.pdbx_strand_id
1 'polypeptide(L)'
;MNTGGGHQEKLSLNQLSDGYRTTLALVMDLARRMAQANPHHREKAIQQSEAIVLIDEVDLHLHPIWQQQVLVDLMEAFPKAQFIVTTHSEKVLTTIKPAHIVLLTRQNDNIIAEQVTSSYGAESGRLLVEIMGVNERPPAAKNQFTELLGKYYDFIESNQGESQEALKLRHKLNQESPHDPILIKADMEIRRLRVLYGKQSL
;
A
#
# COMPACT_ATOMS: atom_id res chain seq x y z
N MET A 1 20.84 -9.42 -28.42
CA MET A 1 20.64 -10.78 -27.89
C MET A 1 19.20 -10.87 -27.44
N ASN A 2 18.40 -11.69 -28.11
CA ASN A 2 16.97 -11.89 -27.87
C ASN A 2 16.76 -13.37 -27.58
N THR A 3 16.18 -13.73 -26.42
CA THR A 3 15.38 -14.95 -26.19
C THR A 3 14.78 -14.90 -24.77
N GLY A 4 13.71 -14.15 -24.57
CA GLY A 4 12.83 -14.27 -23.40
C GLY A 4 11.63 -15.15 -23.75
N GLY A 5 11.85 -16.45 -23.92
CA GLY A 5 10.80 -17.43 -24.24
C GLY A 5 9.92 -17.71 -23.03
N GLY A 6 8.89 -16.90 -22.81
CA GLY A 6 7.82 -17.23 -21.87
C GLY A 6 7.00 -18.40 -22.42
N HIS A 7 7.10 -19.58 -21.80
CA HIS A 7 6.21 -20.69 -22.12
C HIS A 7 4.81 -20.41 -21.56
N GLN A 8 3.81 -20.35 -22.44
CA GLN A 8 2.41 -20.32 -22.01
C GLN A 8 2.02 -21.70 -21.48
N GLU A 9 1.77 -21.78 -20.18
CA GLU A 9 1.32 -23.00 -19.51
C GLU A 9 -0.20 -23.01 -19.37
N LYS A 10 -0.85 -24.12 -19.74
CA LYS A 10 -2.29 -24.30 -19.56
C LYS A 10 -2.55 -24.84 -18.16
N LEU A 11 -3.05 -23.97 -17.28
CA LEU A 11 -3.45 -24.35 -15.93
C LEU A 11 -4.96 -24.63 -15.89
N SER A 12 -5.35 -25.65 -15.13
CA SER A 12 -6.75 -25.85 -14.74
C SER A 12 -7.15 -24.87 -13.62
N LEU A 13 -8.44 -24.60 -13.47
CA LEU A 13 -8.97 -23.65 -12.47
C LEU A 13 -8.55 -24.01 -11.03
N ASN A 14 -8.42 -25.31 -10.74
CA ASN A 14 -8.02 -25.83 -9.43
C ASN A 14 -6.53 -25.62 -9.13
N GLN A 15 -5.71 -25.34 -10.15
CA GLN A 15 -4.28 -25.08 -10.02
C GLN A 15 -3.95 -23.59 -9.85
N LEU A 16 -4.95 -22.72 -9.92
CA LEU A 16 -4.79 -21.30 -9.60
C LEU A 16 -4.63 -21.09 -8.09
N SER A 17 -4.05 -19.97 -7.65
CA SER A 17 -4.11 -19.58 -6.24
C SER A 17 -5.49 -19.01 -5.89
N ASP A 18 -5.81 -18.90 -4.61
CA ASP A 18 -7.12 -18.37 -4.17
C ASP A 18 -7.37 -16.94 -4.64
N GLY A 19 -6.33 -16.10 -4.67
CA GLY A 19 -6.43 -14.75 -5.23
C GLY A 19 -6.83 -14.78 -6.71
N TYR A 20 -6.19 -15.64 -7.51
CA TYR A 20 -6.51 -15.79 -8.94
C TYR A 20 -7.95 -16.27 -9.16
N ARG A 21 -8.40 -17.25 -8.37
CA ARG A 21 -9.79 -17.72 -8.45
C ARG A 21 -10.79 -16.63 -8.11
N THR A 22 -10.51 -15.83 -7.09
CA THR A 22 -11.40 -14.77 -6.62
C THR A 22 -11.55 -13.66 -7.67
N THR A 23 -10.43 -13.16 -8.23
CA THR A 23 -10.46 -12.17 -9.30
C THR A 23 -11.19 -12.69 -10.53
N LEU A 24 -10.88 -13.93 -10.93
CA LEU A 24 -11.51 -14.54 -12.10
C LEU A 24 -13.03 -14.71 -11.90
N ALA A 25 -13.45 -15.12 -10.71
CA ALA A 25 -14.87 -15.23 -10.36
C ALA A 25 -15.58 -13.87 -10.44
N LEU A 26 -14.97 -12.81 -9.92
CA LEU A 26 -15.50 -11.44 -10.01
C LEU A 26 -15.68 -11.01 -11.48
N VAL A 27 -14.65 -11.16 -12.29
CA VAL A 27 -14.68 -10.78 -13.71
C VAL A 27 -15.70 -11.61 -14.48
N MET A 28 -15.77 -12.92 -14.25
CA MET A 28 -16.74 -13.80 -14.88
C MET A 28 -18.18 -13.45 -14.47
N ASP A 29 -18.44 -13.16 -13.19
CA ASP A 29 -19.78 -12.79 -12.75
C ASP A 29 -20.21 -11.45 -13.35
N LEU A 30 -19.31 -10.46 -13.40
CA LEU A 30 -19.58 -9.17 -14.01
C LEU A 30 -19.89 -9.32 -15.51
N ALA A 31 -19.03 -10.03 -16.25
CA ALA A 31 -19.21 -10.30 -17.67
C ALA A 31 -20.54 -11.03 -17.95
N ARG A 32 -20.86 -12.04 -17.14
CA ARG A 32 -22.11 -12.80 -17.25
C ARG A 32 -23.32 -11.91 -17.02
N ARG A 33 -23.31 -11.06 -15.98
CA ARG A 33 -24.42 -10.14 -15.68
C ARG A 33 -24.60 -9.10 -16.79
N MET A 34 -23.52 -8.54 -17.31
CA MET A 34 -23.60 -7.61 -18.44
C MET A 34 -24.19 -8.26 -19.68
N ALA A 35 -23.77 -9.48 -20.02
CA ALA A 35 -24.31 -10.23 -21.15
C ALA A 35 -25.81 -10.57 -20.98
N GLN A 36 -26.22 -10.92 -19.76
CA GLN A 36 -27.63 -11.22 -19.47
C GLN A 36 -28.52 -9.98 -19.47
N ALA A 37 -28.04 -8.86 -18.94
CA ALA A 37 -28.79 -7.60 -18.92
C ALA A 37 -28.88 -6.95 -20.31
N ASN A 38 -27.88 -7.18 -21.17
CA ASN A 38 -27.77 -6.55 -22.48
C ASN A 38 -27.67 -7.56 -23.63
N PRO A 39 -28.67 -8.44 -23.81
CA PRO A 39 -28.62 -9.51 -24.82
C PRO A 39 -28.52 -8.97 -26.25
N HIS A 40 -28.97 -7.74 -26.49
CA HIS A 40 -28.91 -7.05 -27.77
C HIS A 40 -27.47 -6.74 -28.22
N HIS A 41 -26.51 -6.66 -27.28
CA HIS A 41 -25.10 -6.48 -27.61
C HIS A 41 -24.36 -7.77 -27.98
N ARG A 42 -24.97 -8.96 -27.75
CA ARG A 42 -24.41 -10.28 -28.08
C ARG A 42 -22.95 -10.42 -27.59
N GLU A 43 -22.04 -10.78 -28.48
CA GLU A 43 -20.61 -10.95 -28.21
C GLU A 43 -19.92 -9.66 -27.74
N LYS A 44 -20.51 -8.49 -28.01
CA LYS A 44 -19.99 -7.17 -27.61
C LYS A 44 -20.54 -6.68 -26.27
N ALA A 45 -21.28 -7.53 -25.54
CA ALA A 45 -21.92 -7.09 -24.30
C ALA A 45 -20.93 -6.47 -23.32
N ILE A 46 -19.74 -7.05 -23.14
CA ILE A 46 -18.72 -6.53 -22.22
C ILE A 46 -18.23 -5.13 -22.65
N GLN A 47 -17.99 -4.91 -23.95
CA GLN A 47 -17.44 -3.66 -24.46
C GLN A 47 -18.48 -2.55 -24.68
N GLN A 48 -19.76 -2.90 -24.76
CA GLN A 48 -20.82 -1.96 -25.16
C GLN A 48 -21.87 -1.71 -24.08
N SER A 49 -21.96 -2.55 -23.05
CA SER A 49 -22.92 -2.37 -21.97
C SER A 49 -22.49 -1.23 -21.06
N GLU A 50 -23.38 -0.26 -20.88
CA GLU A 50 -23.25 0.73 -19.82
C GLU A 50 -23.66 0.11 -18.49
N ALA A 51 -22.88 0.38 -17.44
CA ALA A 51 -23.14 -0.17 -16.12
C ALA A 51 -22.57 0.74 -15.03
N ILE A 52 -23.19 0.72 -13.85
CA ILE A 52 -22.59 1.21 -12.61
C ILE A 52 -22.28 -0.02 -11.78
N VAL A 53 -21.02 -0.19 -11.41
CA VAL A 53 -20.52 -1.35 -10.66
C VAL A 53 -20.04 -0.87 -9.30
N LEU A 54 -20.68 -1.38 -8.24
CA LEU A 54 -20.27 -1.15 -6.87
C LEU A 54 -19.45 -2.35 -6.40
N ILE A 55 -18.23 -2.12 -5.94
CA ILE A 55 -17.37 -3.17 -5.38
C ILE A 55 -16.89 -2.72 -4.01
N ASP A 56 -17.30 -3.43 -2.97
CA ASP A 56 -16.75 -3.24 -1.64
C ASP A 56 -15.43 -4.02 -1.53
N GLU A 57 -14.42 -3.42 -0.92
CA GLU A 57 -13.08 -3.97 -0.70
C GLU A 57 -12.51 -4.64 -1.95
N VAL A 58 -12.33 -3.86 -3.03
CA VAL A 58 -11.87 -4.38 -4.34
C VAL A 58 -10.50 -5.09 -4.27
N ASP A 59 -9.73 -4.83 -3.21
CA ASP A 59 -8.43 -5.42 -2.94
C ASP A 59 -8.47 -6.70 -2.09
N LEU A 60 -9.64 -7.10 -1.59
CA LEU A 60 -9.79 -8.26 -0.70
C LEU A 60 -9.35 -9.55 -1.39
N HIS A 61 -8.52 -10.34 -0.70
CA HIS A 61 -7.91 -11.59 -1.19
C HIS A 61 -7.02 -11.45 -2.45
N LEU A 62 -6.75 -10.23 -2.92
CA LEU A 62 -5.81 -10.01 -4.01
C LEU A 62 -4.36 -10.07 -3.52
N HIS A 63 -3.50 -10.66 -4.34
CA HIS A 63 -2.06 -10.54 -4.13
C HIS A 63 -1.63 -9.06 -4.26
N PRO A 64 -0.67 -8.55 -3.46
CA PRO A 64 -0.29 -7.13 -3.47
C PRO A 64 0.10 -6.56 -4.84
N ILE A 65 0.74 -7.37 -5.70
CA ILE A 65 1.07 -6.98 -7.07
C ILE A 65 -0.19 -6.61 -7.87
N TRP A 66 -1.28 -7.35 -7.66
CA TRP A 66 -2.52 -7.18 -8.39
C TRP A 66 -3.38 -6.04 -7.89
N GLN A 67 -3.26 -5.68 -6.61
CA GLN A 67 -3.94 -4.51 -6.06
C GLN A 67 -3.57 -3.23 -6.83
N GLN A 68 -2.35 -3.13 -7.38
CA GLN A 68 -1.95 -1.99 -8.22
C GLN A 68 -2.65 -1.97 -9.59
N GLN A 69 -3.01 -3.13 -10.14
CA GLN A 69 -3.48 -3.25 -11.53
C GLN A 69 -4.99 -3.43 -11.64
N VAL A 70 -5.65 -4.00 -10.61
CA VAL A 70 -7.03 -4.48 -10.68
C VAL A 70 -8.02 -3.45 -11.25
N LEU A 71 -7.97 -2.20 -10.80
CA LEU A 71 -8.90 -1.18 -11.29
C LEU A 71 -8.58 -0.73 -12.72
N VAL A 72 -7.31 -0.67 -13.10
CA VAL A 72 -6.91 -0.37 -14.47
C VAL A 72 -7.41 -1.49 -15.39
N ASP A 73 -7.15 -2.74 -15.03
CA ASP A 73 -7.58 -3.91 -15.78
C ASP A 73 -9.11 -4.00 -15.91
N LEU A 74 -9.85 -3.68 -14.84
CA LEU A 74 -11.32 -3.64 -14.86
C LEU A 74 -11.85 -2.51 -15.76
N MET A 75 -11.27 -1.31 -15.71
CA MET A 75 -11.67 -0.21 -16.59
C MET A 75 -11.36 -0.50 -18.06
N GLU A 76 -10.25 -1.18 -18.35
CA GLU A 76 -9.91 -1.60 -19.71
C GLU A 76 -10.85 -2.72 -20.21
N ALA A 77 -11.15 -3.70 -19.36
CA ALA A 77 -12.04 -4.81 -19.70
C ALA A 77 -13.49 -4.36 -19.90
N PHE A 78 -13.96 -3.39 -19.12
CA PHE A 78 -15.34 -2.90 -19.10
C PHE A 78 -15.39 -1.38 -19.37
N PRO A 79 -15.07 -0.94 -20.60
CA PRO A 79 -14.80 0.47 -20.90
C PRO A 79 -16.00 1.41 -20.76
N LYS A 80 -17.22 0.86 -20.72
CA LYS A 80 -18.46 1.63 -20.52
C LYS A 80 -19.04 1.49 -19.11
N ALA A 81 -18.34 0.80 -18.22
CA ALA A 81 -18.74 0.70 -16.83
C ALA A 81 -18.12 1.82 -16.00
N GLN A 82 -18.93 2.44 -15.14
CA GLN A 82 -18.46 3.27 -14.05
C GLN A 82 -18.26 2.40 -12.80
N PHE A 83 -17.04 2.36 -12.30
CA PHE A 83 -16.72 1.66 -11.05
C PHE A 83 -16.75 2.65 -9.88
N ILE A 84 -17.51 2.31 -8.84
CA ILE A 84 -17.46 2.95 -7.53
C ILE A 84 -17.02 1.88 -6.55
N VAL A 85 -15.82 2.06 -6.00
CA VAL A 85 -15.17 1.02 -5.21
C VAL A 85 -14.72 1.55 -3.86
N THR A 86 -14.68 0.68 -2.87
CA THR A 86 -13.99 0.94 -1.61
C THR A 86 -12.71 0.11 -1.56
N THR A 87 -11.71 0.60 -0.83
CA THR A 87 -10.44 -0.11 -0.65
C THR A 87 -9.75 0.31 0.64
N HIS A 88 -9.06 -0.65 1.26
CA HIS A 88 -8.13 -0.40 2.36
C HIS A 88 -6.67 -0.56 1.92
N SER A 89 -6.42 -0.76 0.62
CA SER A 89 -5.09 -0.95 0.07
C SER A 89 -4.52 0.35 -0.47
N GLU A 90 -3.40 0.78 0.11
CA GLU A 90 -2.63 1.92 -0.38
C GLU A 90 -2.06 1.66 -1.79
N LYS A 91 -1.96 0.38 -2.20
CA LYS A 91 -1.46 -0.02 -3.52
C LYS A 91 -2.43 0.30 -4.63
N VAL A 92 -3.74 0.11 -4.40
CA VAL A 92 -4.79 0.51 -5.34
C VAL A 92 -4.70 2.02 -5.62
N LEU A 93 -4.43 2.82 -4.59
CA LEU A 93 -4.36 4.28 -4.71
C LEU A 93 -3.20 4.76 -5.59
N THR A 94 -2.13 3.97 -5.74
CA THR A 94 -0.94 4.37 -6.52
C THR A 94 -1.20 4.48 -8.02
N THR A 95 -2.25 3.86 -8.55
CA THR A 95 -2.56 3.86 -10.00
C THR A 95 -3.83 4.62 -10.34
N ILE A 96 -4.51 5.19 -9.35
CA ILE A 96 -5.71 5.99 -9.54
C ILE A 96 -5.39 7.47 -9.33
N LYS A 97 -5.89 8.32 -10.23
CA LYS A 97 -5.68 9.76 -10.15
C LYS A 97 -6.37 10.32 -8.89
N PRO A 98 -5.76 11.30 -8.20
CA PRO A 98 -6.31 11.87 -6.96
C PRO A 98 -7.75 12.33 -7.10
N ALA A 99 -8.15 12.89 -8.25
CA ALA A 99 -9.50 13.35 -8.56
C ALA A 99 -10.59 12.26 -8.54
N HIS A 100 -10.21 10.98 -8.46
CA HIS A 100 -11.14 9.84 -8.38
C HIS A 100 -11.09 9.13 -7.02
N ILE A 101 -10.39 9.70 -6.04
CA ILE A 101 -10.23 9.13 -4.71
C ILE A 101 -10.84 10.07 -3.67
N VAL A 102 -11.79 9.55 -2.91
CA VAL A 102 -12.43 10.24 -1.80
C VAL A 102 -12.08 9.49 -0.52
N LEU A 103 -11.40 10.17 0.40
CA LEU A 103 -11.11 9.66 1.73
C LEU A 103 -12.33 9.89 2.62
N LEU A 104 -12.81 8.82 3.24
CA LEU A 104 -13.91 8.88 4.20
C LEU A 104 -13.37 8.73 5.62
N THR A 105 -13.61 9.73 6.46
CA THR A 105 -13.25 9.69 7.89
C THR A 105 -14.48 9.88 8.76
N ARG A 106 -14.49 9.29 9.96
CA ARG A 106 -15.57 9.45 10.93
C ARG A 106 -15.13 10.39 12.04
N GLN A 107 -15.87 11.49 12.26
CA GLN A 107 -15.65 12.45 13.33
C GLN A 107 -16.98 12.74 14.06
N ASN A 108 -17.05 12.46 15.37
CA ASN A 108 -18.22 12.77 16.22
C ASN A 108 -19.56 12.39 15.56
N ASP A 109 -19.69 11.12 15.14
CA ASP A 109 -20.82 10.53 14.40
C ASP A 109 -21.09 11.02 12.98
N ASN A 110 -20.36 12.02 12.49
CA ASN A 110 -20.43 12.47 11.10
C ASN A 110 -19.38 11.77 10.24
N ILE A 111 -19.73 11.54 8.97
CA ILE A 111 -18.78 11.10 7.94
C ILE A 111 -18.32 12.34 7.18
N ILE A 112 -17.01 12.55 7.14
CA ILE A 112 -16.36 13.60 6.37
C ILE A 112 -15.76 12.95 5.13
N ALA A 113 -16.02 13.55 3.98
CA ALA A 113 -15.50 13.11 2.69
C ALA A 113 -14.51 14.17 2.18
N GLU A 114 -13.26 13.76 1.95
CA GLU A 114 -12.18 14.65 1.53
C GLU A 114 -11.53 14.14 0.24
N GLN A 115 -11.21 15.05 -0.66
CA GLN A 115 -10.45 14.72 -1.86
C GLN A 115 -8.97 14.61 -1.51
N VAL A 116 -8.33 13.52 -1.91
CA VAL A 116 -6.86 13.41 -1.78
C VAL A 116 -6.18 14.28 -2.83
N THR A 117 -5.00 14.81 -2.48
CA THR A 117 -4.25 15.73 -3.36
C THR A 117 -3.16 15.03 -4.17
N SER A 118 -2.58 13.95 -3.64
CA SER A 118 -1.44 13.27 -4.25
C SER A 118 -1.44 11.77 -3.92
N SER A 119 -1.58 10.92 -4.95
CA SER A 119 -1.61 9.45 -4.83
C SER A 119 -0.97 8.76 -6.04
N TYR A 120 -1.21 9.28 -7.24
CA TYR A 120 -0.80 8.66 -8.49
C TYR A 120 0.73 8.59 -8.63
N GLY A 121 1.25 7.37 -8.82
CA GLY A 121 2.68 7.07 -8.91
C GLY A 121 3.44 7.19 -7.58
N ALA A 122 2.75 7.39 -6.45
CA ALA A 122 3.40 7.56 -5.16
C ALA A 122 3.94 6.23 -4.60
N GLU A 123 4.94 6.34 -3.73
CA GLU A 123 5.40 5.22 -2.92
C GLU A 123 4.30 4.76 -1.94
N SER A 124 4.06 3.45 -1.86
CA SER A 124 3.02 2.88 -0.99
C SER A 124 3.18 3.30 0.48
N GLY A 125 4.41 3.32 1.01
CA GLY A 125 4.66 3.70 2.41
C GLY A 125 4.17 5.12 2.73
N ARG A 126 4.37 6.08 1.83
CA ARG A 126 3.86 7.44 1.96
C ARG A 126 2.33 7.46 2.04
N LEU A 127 1.64 6.73 1.17
CA LEU A 127 0.17 6.70 1.16
C LEU A 127 -0.41 5.97 2.38
N LEU A 128 0.30 4.95 2.88
CA LEU A 128 -0.06 4.27 4.12
C LEU A 128 -0.11 5.24 5.30
N VAL A 129 0.85 6.17 5.38
CA VAL A 129 0.89 7.18 6.44
C VAL A 129 -0.09 8.33 6.15
N GLU A 130 0.02 8.96 4.98
CA GLU A 130 -0.70 10.22 4.68
C GLU A 130 -2.20 10.02 4.44
N ILE A 131 -2.60 8.91 3.81
CA ILE A 131 -4.00 8.66 3.44
C ILE A 131 -4.64 7.65 4.38
N MET A 132 -3.97 6.51 4.63
CA MET A 132 -4.55 5.45 5.46
C MET A 132 -4.42 5.73 6.96
N GLY A 133 -3.60 6.70 7.37
CA GLY A 133 -3.41 7.05 8.78
C GLY A 133 -2.73 5.94 9.60
N VAL A 134 -1.95 5.07 8.94
CA VAL A 134 -1.27 3.94 9.57
C VAL A 134 0.23 4.19 9.61
N ASN A 135 0.85 3.90 10.75
CA ASN A 135 2.31 3.99 10.88
C ASN A 135 3.01 2.90 10.06
N GLU A 136 4.13 3.23 9.42
CA GLU A 136 4.94 2.25 8.68
C GLU A 136 5.54 1.17 9.59
N ARG A 137 5.77 1.51 10.86
CA ARG A 137 6.25 0.59 11.89
C ARG A 137 5.11 0.15 12.80
N PRO A 138 5.15 -1.11 13.29
CA PRO A 138 4.15 -1.60 14.23
C PRO A 138 4.16 -0.78 15.53
N PRO A 139 3.04 -0.71 16.27
CA PRO A 139 2.98 0.03 17.52
C PRO A 139 4.02 -0.46 18.54
N ALA A 140 4.70 0.46 19.24
CA ALA A 140 5.68 0.15 20.27
C ALA A 140 5.12 -0.80 21.35
N ALA A 141 3.86 -0.63 21.73
CA ALA A 141 3.18 -1.49 22.71
C ALA A 141 3.07 -2.98 22.29
N LYS A 142 3.25 -3.28 21.00
CA LYS A 142 3.16 -4.64 20.44
C LYS A 142 4.48 -5.13 19.84
N ASN A 143 5.52 -4.30 19.81
CA ASN A 143 6.77 -4.63 19.15
C ASN A 143 7.97 -4.04 19.91
N GLN A 144 8.75 -4.92 20.53
CA GLN A 144 9.90 -4.56 21.36
C GLN A 144 10.95 -3.75 20.59
N PHE A 145 11.22 -4.10 19.32
CA PHE A 145 12.15 -3.32 18.50
C PHE A 145 11.72 -1.86 18.39
N THR A 146 10.44 -1.61 18.10
CA THR A 146 9.89 -0.26 17.94
C THR A 146 9.88 0.51 19.28
N GLU A 147 9.62 -0.18 20.39
CA GLU A 147 9.72 0.42 21.73
C GLU A 147 11.16 0.85 22.06
N LEU A 148 12.14 -0.03 21.86
CA LEU A 148 13.55 0.26 22.08
C LEU A 148 14.06 1.35 21.15
N LEU A 149 13.55 1.38 19.92
CA LEU A 149 13.91 2.38 18.92
C LEU A 149 13.45 3.77 19.36
N GLY A 150 12.22 3.91 19.86
CA GLY A 150 11.72 5.18 20.39
C GLY A 150 12.62 5.72 21.50
N LYS A 151 12.90 4.89 22.52
CA LYS A 151 13.82 5.27 23.63
C LYS A 151 15.20 5.66 23.13
N TYR A 152 15.72 4.99 22.10
CA TYR A 152 17.02 5.32 21.52
C TYR A 152 17.00 6.67 20.80
N TYR A 153 15.92 6.98 20.06
CA TYR A 153 15.75 8.28 19.42
C TYR A 153 15.59 9.42 20.44
N ASP A 154 14.93 9.20 21.59
CA ASP A 154 14.87 10.20 22.67
C ASP A 154 16.27 10.62 23.16
N PHE A 155 17.21 9.67 23.25
CA PHE A 155 18.62 9.97 23.55
C PHE A 155 19.30 10.74 22.43
N ILE A 156 19.03 10.42 21.16
CA ILE A 156 19.61 11.15 20.01
C ILE A 156 19.13 12.60 20.00
N GLU A 157 17.84 12.82 20.18
CA GLU A 157 17.22 14.16 20.24
C GLU A 157 17.75 14.98 21.42
N SER A 158 18.03 14.33 22.55
CA SER A 158 18.64 14.95 23.73
C SER A 158 20.17 15.13 23.61
N ASN A 159 20.76 14.90 22.42
CA ASN A 159 22.21 14.94 22.16
C ASN A 159 23.03 13.99 23.06
N GLN A 160 22.41 12.90 23.51
CA GLN A 160 22.97 11.83 24.34
C GLN A 160 23.04 10.49 23.59
N GLY A 161 22.98 10.52 22.26
CA GLY A 161 23.00 9.31 21.41
C GLY A 161 24.27 8.45 21.54
N GLU A 162 25.33 8.99 22.13
CA GLU A 162 26.60 8.29 22.41
C GLU A 162 26.80 7.92 23.90
N SER A 163 25.78 8.16 24.75
CA SER A 163 25.81 7.74 26.15
C SER A 163 25.93 6.22 26.29
N GLN A 164 26.39 5.73 27.45
CA GLN A 164 26.48 4.28 27.68
C GLN A 164 25.11 3.61 27.60
N GLU A 165 24.05 4.28 28.08
CA GLU A 165 22.66 3.85 28.00
C GLU A 165 22.19 3.74 26.56
N ALA A 166 22.46 4.76 25.73
CA ALA A 166 22.12 4.76 24.32
C ALA A 166 22.87 3.66 23.55
N LEU A 167 24.16 3.44 23.84
CA LEU A 167 24.94 2.36 23.22
C LEU A 167 24.43 0.96 23.63
N LYS A 168 23.99 0.78 24.88
CA LYS A 168 23.32 -0.46 25.31
C LYS A 168 22.03 -0.70 24.53
N LEU A 169 21.22 0.35 24.31
CA LEU A 169 20.00 0.26 23.48
C LEU A 169 20.35 -0.06 22.02
N ARG A 170 21.35 0.62 21.44
CA ARG A 170 21.84 0.36 20.08
C ARG A 170 22.31 -1.08 19.88
N HIS A 171 23.00 -1.64 20.87
CA HIS A 171 23.43 -3.04 20.85
C HIS A 171 22.23 -3.99 20.90
N LYS A 172 21.26 -3.76 21.78
CA LYS A 172 20.01 -4.55 21.85
C LYS A 172 19.23 -4.47 20.54
N LEU A 173 19.05 -3.28 19.97
CA LEU A 173 18.39 -3.09 18.68
C LEU A 173 19.07 -3.88 17.56
N ASN A 174 20.42 -3.93 17.56
CA ASN A 174 21.17 -4.71 16.58
C ASN A 174 21.03 -6.22 16.75
N GLN A 175 20.76 -6.70 17.97
CA GLN A 175 20.48 -8.12 18.23
C GLN A 175 19.07 -8.51 17.77
N GLU A 176 18.08 -7.62 17.96
CA GLU A 176 16.69 -7.87 17.58
C GLU A 176 16.47 -7.84 16.06
N SER A 177 17.00 -6.83 15.37
CA SER A 177 16.93 -6.74 13.90
C SER A 177 18.26 -6.25 13.33
N PRO A 178 19.18 -7.18 13.04
CA PRO A 178 20.47 -6.84 12.44
C PRO A 178 20.27 -6.13 11.09
N HIS A 179 21.05 -5.07 10.84
CA HIS A 179 21.05 -4.30 9.58
C HIS A 179 19.75 -3.55 9.25
N ASP A 180 18.85 -3.30 10.21
CA ASP A 180 17.71 -2.41 9.95
C ASP A 180 18.24 -1.03 9.47
N PRO A 181 17.83 -0.53 8.29
CA PRO A 181 18.31 0.73 7.74
C PRO A 181 18.10 1.94 8.66
N ILE A 182 17.15 1.90 9.59
CA ILE A 182 16.91 2.98 10.54
C ILE A 182 18.10 3.18 11.48
N LEU A 183 18.81 2.10 11.83
CA LEU A 183 19.98 2.17 12.71
C LEU A 183 21.14 2.87 12.02
N ILE A 184 21.29 2.65 10.70
CA ILE A 184 22.27 3.36 9.88
C ILE A 184 21.93 4.85 9.82
N LYS A 185 20.65 5.19 9.62
CA LYS A 185 20.17 6.59 9.65
C LYS A 185 20.43 7.25 11.01
N ALA A 186 20.18 6.55 12.11
CA ALA A 186 20.46 7.02 13.45
C ALA A 186 21.97 7.30 13.65
N ASP A 187 22.84 6.39 13.22
CA ASP A 187 24.30 6.56 13.29
C ASP A 187 24.76 7.78 12.46
N MET A 188 24.14 8.03 11.29
CA MET A 188 24.40 9.24 10.49
C MET A 188 23.94 10.52 11.19
N GLU A 189 22.78 10.50 11.85
CA GLU A 189 22.25 11.66 12.56
C GLU A 189 23.13 12.05 13.75
N ILE A 190 23.59 11.07 14.54
CA ILE A 190 24.54 11.31 15.64
C ILE A 190 25.82 11.97 15.11
N ARG A 191 26.36 11.48 13.98
CA ARG A 191 27.54 12.10 13.34
C ARG A 191 27.26 13.54 12.91
N ARG A 192 26.07 13.82 12.36
CA ARG A 192 25.65 15.17 11.96
C ARG A 192 25.61 16.11 13.17
N LEU A 193 24.97 15.69 14.26
CA LEU A 193 24.90 16.46 15.51
C LEU A 193 26.28 16.74 16.09
N ARG A 194 27.19 15.76 16.05
CA ARG A 194 28.59 15.96 16.48
C ARG A 194 29.30 17.06 15.71
N VAL A 195 29.10 17.15 14.40
CA VAL A 195 29.74 18.20 13.57
C VAL A 195 29.15 19.59 13.87
N LEU A 196 27.84 19.67 14.10
CA LEU A 196 27.14 20.93 14.35
C LEU A 196 27.45 21.50 15.74
N TYR A 197 27.40 20.66 16.77
CA TYR A 197 27.56 21.10 18.16
C TYR A 197 28.99 20.92 18.69
N GLY A 198 29.84 20.12 18.04
CA GLY A 198 31.24 19.88 18.44
C GLY A 198 32.22 20.98 18.04
N LYS A 199 31.80 22.02 17.33
CA LYS A 199 32.65 23.18 16.96
C LYS A 199 32.60 24.36 17.95
N GLN A 200 31.82 24.28 19.03
CA GLN A 200 31.70 25.36 20.03
C GLN A 200 32.66 25.25 21.22
N SER A 201 33.58 24.27 21.24
CA SER A 201 34.60 24.13 22.29
C SER A 201 36.03 24.13 21.71
N LEU A 202 36.46 25.26 21.15
CA LEU A 202 37.87 25.59 20.92
C LEU A 202 38.09 27.07 21.22
#